data_AF-A0A357JCW4-F1
#
_entry.id   AF-A0A357JCW4-F1
#
_cell.length_a   1.000
_cell.length_b   1.000
_cell.length_c   1.000
_cell.angle_alpha   90.00
_cell.angle_beta   90.00
_cell.angle_gamma   90.00
#
_symmetry.space_group_name_H-M   'P 1'
#
loop_
_entity.id
_entity.type
_entity.pdbx_description
1 polymer ?
#
loop_
_entity_poly.entity_id
_entity_poly.type
_entity_poly.pdbx_seq_one_letter_code
_entity_poly.pdbx_strand_id
1 'polypeptide(L)'
;MPTVASVVFKITKKYEKNIDFAVFLYKIACILYKNRRKNIANNLKSILNNDEIEFVLSESKLDKNLRGEDINLENLEKISNAILKVKNRNL
;
A
#
# COMPACT_ATOMS: atom_id res chain seq x y z
N MET A 1 -37.19 -9.12 8.25
CA MET A 1 -35.97 -9.19 9.09
C MET A 1 -34.77 -8.99 8.17
N PRO A 2 -33.83 -8.09 8.47
CA PRO A 2 -32.61 -7.93 7.67
C PRO A 2 -31.80 -9.24 7.69
N THR A 3 -31.19 -9.58 6.56
CA THR A 3 -30.40 -10.83 6.40
C THR A 3 -28.97 -10.71 6.90
N VAL A 4 -28.51 -9.50 7.21
CA VAL A 4 -27.15 -9.22 7.69
C VAL A 4 -27.17 -8.41 8.97
N ALA A 5 -26.15 -8.58 9.79
CA ALA A 5 -25.98 -7.84 11.03
C ALA A 5 -25.61 -6.37 10.76
N SER A 6 -26.04 -5.49 11.67
CA SER A 6 -25.66 -4.07 11.66
C SER A 6 -24.48 -3.82 12.60
N VAL A 7 -23.57 -2.93 12.21
CA VAL A 7 -22.48 -2.42 13.05
C VAL A 7 -22.58 -0.90 13.10
N VAL A 8 -22.44 -0.33 14.30
CA VAL A 8 -22.35 1.12 14.53
C VAL A 8 -20.90 1.46 14.84
N PHE A 9 -20.32 2.38 14.09
CA PHE A 9 -18.96 2.87 14.31
C PHE A 9 -18.91 4.41 14.24
N LYS A 10 -17.92 4.99 14.91
CA LYS A 10 -17.66 6.44 14.92
C LYS A 10 -16.36 6.73 14.20
N ILE A 11 -16.41 7.61 13.21
CA ILE A 11 -15.21 8.18 12.57
C ILE A 11 -14.98 9.57 13.17
N THR A 12 -13.73 9.86 13.54
CA THR A 12 -13.32 11.20 14.00
C THR A 12 -12.14 11.68 13.16
N LYS A 13 -12.19 12.93 12.72
CA LYS A 13 -11.17 13.52 11.85
C LYS A 13 -9.92 13.85 12.68
N LYS A 14 -8.74 13.43 12.20
CA LYS A 14 -7.45 13.88 12.74
C LYS A 14 -7.21 15.35 12.36
N TYR A 15 -6.62 16.13 13.27
CA TYR A 15 -6.32 17.55 13.06
C TYR A 15 -5.18 17.74 12.06
N GLU A 16 -4.05 17.08 12.29
CA GLU A 16 -2.89 17.09 11.40
C GLU A 16 -2.99 15.99 10.34
N LYS A 17 -2.75 16.35 9.08
CA LYS A 17 -2.79 15.42 7.96
C LYS A 17 -2.04 15.96 6.76
N ASN A 18 -1.26 15.08 6.12
CA ASN A 18 -0.69 15.32 4.81
C ASN A 18 -1.66 14.76 3.75
N ILE A 19 -2.43 15.64 3.11
CA ILE A 19 -3.46 15.24 2.13
C ILE A 19 -2.83 14.63 0.88
N ASP A 20 -1.74 15.20 0.38
CA ASP A 20 -1.09 14.72 -0.83
C ASP A 20 -0.53 13.31 -0.63
N PHE A 21 0.10 13.08 0.53
CA PHE A 21 0.56 11.74 0.91
C PHE A 21 -0.62 10.77 1.08
N ALA A 22 -1.74 11.20 1.67
CA ALA A 22 -2.92 10.34 1.82
C ALA A 22 -3.52 9.93 0.46
N VAL A 23 -3.57 10.86 -0.50
CA VAL A 23 -4.03 10.57 -1.88
C VAL A 23 -3.05 9.59 -2.56
N PHE A 24 -1.75 9.78 -2.39
CA PHE A 24 -0.75 8.87 -2.91
C PHE A 24 -0.84 7.47 -2.28
N LEU A 25 -0.93 7.41 -0.95
CA LEU A 25 -1.06 6.18 -0.18
C LEU A 25 -2.32 5.40 -0.58
N TYR A 26 -3.44 6.08 -0.81
CA TYR A 26 -4.66 5.48 -1.33
C TYR A 26 -4.44 4.82 -2.71
N LYS A 27 -3.76 5.51 -3.64
CA LYS A 27 -3.45 4.95 -4.96
C LYS A 27 -2.57 3.69 -4.85
N ILE A 28 -1.57 3.71 -3.97
CA ILE A 28 -0.72 2.54 -3.72
C ILE A 28 -1.53 1.40 -3.11
N ALA A 29 -2.42 1.69 -2.16
CA ALA A 29 -3.31 0.69 -1.58
C ALA A 29 -4.17 0.01 -2.65
N CYS A 30 -4.79 0.77 -3.55
CA CYS A 30 -5.58 0.20 -4.65
C CYS A 30 -4.79 -0.78 -5.53
N ILE A 31 -3.50 -0.52 -5.74
CA ILE A 31 -2.61 -1.40 -6.51
C ILE A 31 -2.29 -2.67 -5.71
N LEU A 32 -1.87 -2.50 -4.45
CA LEU A 32 -1.45 -3.61 -3.58
C LEU A 32 -2.60 -4.57 -3.24
N TYR A 33 -3.82 -4.07 -3.07
CA TYR A 33 -5.00 -4.88 -2.80
C TYR A 33 -5.73 -5.33 -4.07
N LYS A 34 -5.27 -4.93 -5.27
CA LYS A 34 -5.91 -5.28 -6.55
C LYS A 34 -6.08 -6.79 -6.72
N ASN A 35 -5.04 -7.56 -6.42
CA ASN A 35 -5.13 -9.02 -6.36
C ASN A 35 -4.79 -9.50 -4.96
N ARG A 36 -5.83 -9.68 -4.15
CA ARG A 36 -5.73 -10.04 -2.73
C ARG A 36 -4.83 -11.26 -2.45
N ARG A 37 -4.93 -12.30 -3.29
CA ARG A 37 -4.19 -13.58 -3.15
C ARG A 37 -2.81 -13.60 -3.81
N LYS A 38 -2.43 -12.56 -4.55
CA LYS A 38 -1.09 -12.44 -5.14
C LYS A 38 -0.17 -11.72 -4.16
N ASN A 39 1.12 -12.00 -4.28
CA ASN A 39 2.14 -11.33 -3.49
C ASN A 39 2.36 -9.87 -3.93
N ILE A 40 2.98 -9.08 -3.05
CA ILE A 40 3.25 -7.66 -3.25
C ILE A 40 4.06 -7.42 -4.53
N ALA A 41 5.10 -8.22 -4.76
CA ALA A 41 5.94 -8.10 -5.95
C ALA A 41 5.10 -8.18 -7.25
N ASN A 42 4.16 -9.12 -7.33
CA ASN A 42 3.29 -9.25 -8.50
C ASN A 42 2.31 -8.08 -8.65
N ASN A 43 1.80 -7.52 -7.55
CA ASN A 43 0.90 -6.37 -7.62
C ASN A 43 1.64 -5.08 -8.00
N LEU A 44 2.92 -4.93 -7.65
CA LEU A 44 3.73 -3.76 -7.99
C LEU A 44 4.21 -3.72 -9.45
N LYS A 45 4.24 -4.86 -10.16
CA LYS A 45 4.66 -4.94 -11.58
C LYS A 45 3.88 -4.03 -12.54
N SER A 46 2.69 -3.57 -12.17
CA SER A 46 1.94 -2.63 -13.01
C SER A 46 2.49 -1.20 -12.99
N ILE A 47 3.39 -0.88 -12.05
CA ILE A 47 3.91 0.49 -11.87
C ILE A 47 5.43 0.56 -11.71
N LEU A 48 6.11 -0.57 -11.49
CA LEU A 48 7.56 -0.65 -11.28
C LEU A 48 8.14 -1.79 -12.11
N ASN A 49 9.40 -1.63 -12.53
CA ASN A 49 10.20 -2.71 -13.10
C ASN A 49 10.76 -3.65 -12.01
N ASN A 50 11.40 -4.75 -12.40
CA ASN A 50 11.87 -5.77 -11.45
C ASN A 50 12.94 -5.23 -10.47
N ASP A 51 13.86 -4.39 -10.94
CA ASP A 51 14.95 -3.84 -10.12
C ASP A 51 14.40 -2.83 -9.10
N GLU A 52 13.42 -2.02 -9.52
CA GLU A 52 12.69 -1.10 -8.66
C GLU A 52 11.87 -1.84 -7.60
N ILE A 53 11.27 -2.99 -7.95
CA ILE A 53 10.54 -3.84 -7.00
C ILE A 53 11.49 -4.40 -5.94
N GLU A 54 12.65 -4.90 -6.35
CA GLU A 54 13.66 -5.41 -5.42
C GLU A 54 14.16 -4.32 -4.47
N PHE A 55 14.41 -3.12 -5.00
CA PHE A 55 14.73 -1.95 -4.17
C PHE A 55 13.60 -1.60 -3.18
N VAL A 56 12.34 -1.55 -3.64
CA VAL A 56 11.20 -1.22 -2.76
C VAL A 56 11.04 -2.26 -1.65
N LEU A 57 11.19 -3.54 -1.95
CA LEU A 57 11.05 -4.62 -0.97
C LEU A 57 12.18 -4.62 0.06
N SER A 58 13.42 -4.37 -0.39
CA SER A 58 14.57 -4.26 0.52
C SER A 58 14.48 -3.03 1.42
N GLU A 59 14.13 -1.86 0.87
CA GLU A 59 13.97 -0.61 1.62
C GLU A 59 12.82 -0.69 2.63
N SER A 60 11.70 -1.32 2.25
CA SER A 60 10.54 -1.51 3.14
C SER A 60 10.73 -2.64 4.16
N LYS A 61 11.79 -3.45 4.02
CA LYS A 61 12.08 -4.63 4.85
C LYS A 61 10.91 -5.62 4.86
N LEU A 62 10.30 -5.86 3.70
CA LEU A 62 9.16 -6.75 3.54
C LEU A 62 9.52 -8.01 2.76
N ASP A 63 8.89 -9.13 3.13
CA ASP A 63 8.99 -10.37 2.37
C ASP A 63 8.29 -10.21 1.02
N LYS A 64 9.00 -10.58 -0.07
CA LYS A 64 8.45 -10.64 -1.43
C LYS A 64 7.21 -11.52 -1.57
N ASN A 65 7.03 -12.49 -0.66
CA ASN A 65 5.92 -13.42 -0.66
C ASN A 65 4.70 -12.92 0.12
N LEU A 66 4.81 -11.79 0.83
CA LEU A 66 3.69 -11.17 1.56
C LEU A 66 2.52 -10.93 0.61
N ARG A 67 1.32 -11.41 0.96
CA ARG A 67 0.12 -11.28 0.13
C ARG A 67 -0.55 -9.94 0.36
N GLY A 68 -1.33 -9.50 -0.64
CA GLY A 68 -2.10 -8.26 -0.54
C GLY A 68 -2.98 -8.20 0.71
N GLU A 69 -3.66 -9.30 1.08
CA GLU A 69 -4.52 -9.36 2.28
C GLU A 69 -3.78 -9.16 3.61
N ASP A 70 -2.49 -9.45 3.67
CA ASP A 70 -1.70 -9.40 4.90
C ASP A 70 -1.01 -8.03 5.10
N ILE A 71 -1.25 -7.08 4.21
CA ILE A 71 -0.70 -5.72 4.29
C ILE A 71 -1.48 -4.95 5.34
N ASN A 72 -0.78 -4.41 6.33
CA ASN A 72 -1.32 -3.46 7.31
C ASN A 72 -0.92 -2.01 6.93
N LEU A 73 -1.40 -1.03 7.71
CA LEU A 73 -1.12 0.38 7.45
C LEU A 73 0.39 0.71 7.49
N GLU A 74 1.13 0.13 8.42
CA GLU A 74 2.57 0.36 8.55
C GLU A 74 3.35 -0.15 7.33
N ASN A 75 3.01 -1.36 6.85
CA ASN A 75 3.58 -1.94 5.63
C ASN A 75 3.27 -1.05 4.42
N LEU A 76 2.04 -0.56 4.33
CA LEU A 76 1.60 0.32 3.26
C LEU A 76 2.39 1.64 3.27
N GLU A 77 2.56 2.27 4.42
CA GLU A 77 3.37 3.50 4.56
C GLU A 77 4.83 3.27 4.16
N LYS A 78 5.45 2.17 4.60
CA LYS A 78 6.82 1.79 4.22
C LYS A 78 6.98 1.61 2.71
N ILE A 79 6.07 0.87 2.08
CA ILE A 79 6.07 0.66 0.62
C ILE A 79 5.90 2.00 -0.11
N SER A 80 4.91 2.80 0.29
CA SER A 80 4.65 4.11 -0.31
C SER A 80 5.89 5.02 -0.24
N ASN A 81 6.56 5.10 0.91
CA ASN A 81 7.77 5.88 1.07
C ASN A 81 8.94 5.36 0.21
N ALA A 82 9.12 4.05 0.12
CA ALA A 82 10.14 3.46 -0.75
C ALA A 82 9.88 3.75 -2.24
N ILE A 83 8.62 3.72 -2.69
CA ILE A 83 8.25 4.07 -4.06
C ILE A 83 8.55 5.54 -4.36
N LEU A 84 8.30 6.45 -3.42
CA LEU A 84 8.65 7.87 -3.59
C LEU A 84 10.16 8.05 -3.79
N LYS A 85 10.99 7.29 -3.05
CA LYS A 85 12.46 7.31 -3.21
C LYS A 85 12.88 6.85 -4.61
N VAL A 86 12.23 5.81 -5.18
CA VAL A 86 12.49 5.37 -6.56
C VAL A 86 12.18 6.50 -7.54
N LYS A 87 10.98 7.09 -7.44
CA LYS A 87 10.56 8.15 -8.37
C LYS A 87 11.44 9.39 -8.32
N ASN A 88 11.93 9.76 -7.13
CA ASN A 88 12.82 10.90 -6.96
C ASN A 88 14.25 10.65 -7.46
N ARG A 89 14.67 9.40 -7.67
CA ARG A 89 15.98 9.05 -8.28
C ARG A 89 15.97 9.12 -9.80
N ASN A 90 14.79 9.03 -10.40
CA ASN A 90 14.57 9.02 -11.85
C ASN A 90 14.20 10.42 -12.39
N LEU A 91 14.26 11.46 -11.54
CA LEU A 91 14.10 12.88 -11.86
C LEU A 91 15.46 13.57 -11.71
#